data_AF-A0A7X7P9H7-F1
#
_entry.id   AF-A0A7X7P9H7-F1
#
_cell.length_a   1.000
_cell.length_b   1.000
_cell.length_c   1.000
_cell.angle_alpha   90.00
_cell.angle_beta   90.00
_cell.angle_gamma   90.00
#
_symmetry.space_group_name_H-M   'P 1'
#
loop_
_entity.id
_entity.type
_entity.pdbx_description
1 polymer ?
#
loop_
_entity_poly.entity_id
_entity_poly.type
_entity_poly.pdbx_seq_one_letter_code
_entity_poly.pdbx_strand_id
1 'polypeptide(L)'
;MTLTPEDVRTVVFKSSTLLRHGYDMGEVDDFLDEVALTIEDLLKAQQTAKPNGQGAPGQGAPSQGAPGQGGPGMQGIMGPNGPMGPRLGPGQGAPGQGAPVQGAHSGQPVPNTPSGPRNPGQQPGGGRPPGPDQQRLIADLRGRVRDLENELAAARKATPAPSQNANAPAGDLLRRLDELERENTQLRKESEKDLVGISTRAVNLLTQAQRTADRTIADADKYARDLVMNARAQFQEILQRAQALSRVSGIDDENRVGGTTTAELEYVRNCAQLAQAQLQSLLATLPSEAPIPQRPEGLPRQ
;
A
#
# COMPACT_ATOMS: atom_id res chain seq x y z
N MET A 1 26.87 5.86 -8.07
CA MET A 1 25.92 6.20 -9.14
C MET A 1 24.64 6.62 -8.45
N THR A 2 24.20 7.85 -8.66
CA THR A 2 23.05 8.44 -7.95
C THR A 2 21.84 8.43 -8.87
N LEU A 3 20.82 7.64 -8.49
CA LEU A 3 19.53 7.61 -9.18
C LEU A 3 18.74 8.87 -8.82
N THR A 4 18.26 9.62 -9.81
CA THR A 4 17.38 10.78 -9.62
C THR A 4 15.91 10.40 -9.89
N PRO A 5 14.92 11.17 -9.40
CA PRO A 5 13.51 10.93 -9.72
C PRO A 5 13.22 10.96 -11.22
N GLU A 6 13.91 11.82 -11.97
CA GLU A 6 13.75 11.94 -13.42
C GLU A 6 14.36 10.73 -14.16
N ASP A 7 15.41 10.10 -13.64
CA ASP A 7 15.90 8.83 -14.18
C ASP A 7 14.85 7.72 -14.01
N VAL A 8 14.10 7.72 -12.90
CA VAL A 8 13.02 6.72 -12.67
C VAL A 8 11.85 6.96 -13.62
N ARG A 9 11.40 8.22 -13.77
CA ARG A 9 10.31 8.61 -14.69
C ARG A 9 10.63 8.44 -16.18
N THR A 10 11.90 8.27 -16.56
CA THR A 10 12.32 8.18 -17.97
C THR A 10 12.86 6.80 -18.37
N VAL A 11 12.87 5.81 -17.46
CA VAL A 11 13.25 4.42 -17.77
C VAL A 11 12.17 3.74 -18.61
N VAL A 12 12.58 3.19 -19.77
CA VAL A 12 11.74 2.39 -20.65
C VAL A 12 12.20 0.94 -20.64
N PHE A 13 11.34 0.04 -20.14
CA PHE A 13 11.60 -1.40 -20.16
C PHE A 13 11.29 -2.03 -21.53
N LYS A 14 11.94 -3.17 -21.82
CA LYS A 14 11.62 -3.98 -23.01
C LYS A 14 10.45 -4.91 -22.68
N SER A 15 9.36 -4.80 -23.42
CA SER A 15 8.21 -5.70 -23.30
C SER A 15 8.63 -7.18 -23.45
N SER A 16 8.06 -8.05 -22.63
CA SER A 16 8.45 -9.48 -22.57
C SER A 16 8.10 -10.23 -23.85
N THR A 17 8.99 -11.12 -24.31
CA THR A 17 8.77 -11.98 -25.48
C THR A 17 7.62 -12.97 -25.23
N LEU A 18 6.79 -13.23 -26.25
CA LEU A 18 5.51 -13.97 -26.22
C LEU A 18 5.46 -15.32 -25.47
N LEU A 19 6.58 -15.92 -25.08
CA LEU A 19 6.65 -17.18 -24.33
C LEU A 19 6.85 -16.99 -22.81
N ARG A 20 6.93 -15.75 -22.32
CA ARG A 20 6.95 -15.42 -20.89
C ARG A 20 6.05 -14.23 -20.60
N HIS A 21 5.08 -14.41 -19.70
CA HIS A 21 4.36 -13.30 -19.09
C HIS A 21 5.38 -12.41 -18.37
N GLY A 22 5.32 -11.10 -18.64
CA GLY A 22 6.08 -10.10 -17.89
C GLY A 22 5.36 -9.74 -16.59
N TYR A 23 5.89 -8.73 -15.89
CA TYR A 23 5.10 -7.97 -14.92
C TYR A 23 3.97 -7.22 -15.65
N ASP A 24 2.89 -6.90 -14.93
CA ASP A 24 1.86 -6.03 -15.49
C ASP A 24 2.42 -4.61 -15.66
N MET A 25 2.04 -3.93 -16.75
CA MET A 25 2.58 -2.60 -17.03
C MET A 25 2.02 -1.54 -16.08
N GLY A 26 0.74 -1.61 -15.71
CA GLY A 26 0.14 -0.67 -14.77
C GLY A 26 0.71 -0.83 -13.36
N GLU A 27 0.85 -2.06 -12.88
CA GLU A 27 1.47 -2.35 -11.57
C GLU A 27 2.93 -1.86 -11.49
N VAL A 28 3.68 -1.94 -12.59
CA VAL A 28 5.04 -1.41 -12.67
C VAL A 28 5.06 0.12 -12.72
N ASP A 29 4.20 0.74 -13.54
CA ASP A 29 4.14 2.20 -13.67
C ASP A 29 3.68 2.87 -12.34
N ASP A 30 2.65 2.34 -11.67
CA ASP A 30 2.20 2.77 -10.34
C ASP A 30 3.33 2.69 -9.29
N PHE A 31 4.11 1.59 -9.31
CA PHE A 31 5.25 1.40 -8.40
C PHE A 31 6.42 2.35 -8.69
N LEU A 32 6.68 2.67 -9.96
CA LEU A 32 7.72 3.65 -10.33
C LEU A 32 7.38 5.05 -9.82
N ASP A 33 6.11 5.46 -9.82
CA ASP A 33 5.68 6.74 -9.27
C ASP A 33 5.85 6.81 -7.74
N GLU A 34 5.53 5.75 -6.98
CA GLU A 34 5.80 5.69 -5.52
C GLU A 34 7.32 5.80 -5.23
N VAL A 35 8.14 5.12 -6.03
CA VAL A 35 9.62 5.19 -5.92
C VAL A 35 10.13 6.59 -6.27
N ALA A 36 9.62 7.23 -7.32
CA ALA A 36 10.02 8.58 -7.72
C ALA A 36 9.69 9.63 -6.63
N LEU A 37 8.48 9.55 -6.06
CA LEU A 37 8.07 10.39 -4.93
C LEU A 37 8.96 10.18 -3.70
N THR A 38 9.28 8.91 -3.37
CA THR A 38 10.15 8.58 -2.23
C THR A 38 11.56 9.13 -2.40
N ILE A 39 12.13 9.07 -3.61
CA ILE A 39 13.46 9.64 -3.91
C ILE A 39 13.42 11.17 -3.86
N GLU A 40 12.36 11.80 -4.38
CA GLU A 40 12.15 13.24 -4.27
C GLU A 40 12.17 13.72 -2.82
N ASP A 41 11.39 13.09 -1.93
CA ASP A 41 11.26 13.51 -0.54
C ASP A 41 12.53 13.22 0.28
N LEU A 42 13.22 12.12 0.00
CA LEU A 42 14.57 11.86 0.54
C LEU A 42 15.59 12.92 0.09
N LEU A 43 15.48 13.43 -1.15
CA LEU A 43 16.36 14.47 -1.68
C LEU A 43 15.99 15.86 -1.12
N LYS A 44 14.71 16.15 -0.87
CA LYS A 44 14.25 17.36 -0.16
C LYS A 44 14.77 17.36 1.29
N ALA A 45 14.63 16.24 1.99
CA ALA A 45 15.15 16.07 3.36
C ALA A 45 16.69 16.28 3.44
N GLN A 46 17.45 15.74 2.48
CA GLN A 46 18.91 15.97 2.42
C GLN A 46 19.28 17.42 2.10
N GLN A 47 18.46 18.17 1.35
CA GLN A 47 18.67 19.60 1.11
C GLN A 47 18.42 20.42 2.39
N THR A 48 17.38 20.11 3.16
CA THR A 48 17.13 20.75 4.47
C THR A 48 18.20 20.45 5.54
N ALA A 49 19.06 19.44 5.30
CA ALA A 49 20.08 19.01 6.25
C ALA A 49 21.49 19.60 6.02
N LYS A 50 21.71 20.42 4.98
CA LYS A 50 23.03 21.03 4.70
C LYS A 50 23.10 22.47 5.23
N PRO A 51 23.98 22.78 6.21
CA PRO A 51 24.12 24.14 6.72
C PRO A 51 24.84 25.04 5.70
N ASN A 52 24.20 26.15 5.31
CA ASN A 52 24.79 27.12 4.38
C ASN A 52 25.84 28.00 5.09
N GLY A 53 27.04 28.09 4.51
CA GLY A 53 28.11 28.97 4.98
C GLY A 53 28.86 29.63 3.82
N GLN A 54 29.56 30.74 4.13
CA GLN A 54 30.26 31.66 3.21
C GLN A 54 29.31 32.62 2.46
N GLY A 55 29.61 33.92 2.30
CA GLY A 55 30.69 34.74 2.88
C GLY A 55 30.33 36.24 2.83
N ALA A 56 30.76 37.07 3.79
CA ALA A 56 32.04 37.81 3.81
C ALA A 56 31.82 39.32 3.45
N PRO A 57 32.82 40.22 3.58
CA PRO A 57 33.55 40.53 4.82
C PRO A 57 33.57 42.06 5.14
N GLY A 58 33.78 42.44 6.42
CA GLY A 58 33.93 43.85 6.81
C GLY A 58 34.44 44.06 8.24
N GLN A 59 35.44 44.94 8.38
CA GLN A 59 36.15 45.35 9.59
C GLN A 59 35.22 45.77 10.77
N GLY A 60 35.57 45.63 12.06
CA GLY A 60 36.80 45.07 12.64
C GLY A 60 37.28 45.81 13.91
N ALA A 61 36.60 45.62 15.06
CA ALA A 61 37.09 46.03 16.39
C ALA A 61 36.43 45.17 17.50
N PRO A 62 37.14 44.81 18.60
CA PRO A 62 36.61 43.92 19.64
C PRO A 62 36.19 44.62 20.94
N SER A 63 35.31 43.98 21.72
CA SER A 63 35.38 43.91 23.20
C SER A 63 34.42 42.85 23.75
N GLN A 64 34.69 42.36 24.96
CA GLN A 64 34.02 41.21 25.58
C GLN A 64 32.90 41.63 26.54
N GLY A 65 31.89 40.77 26.73
CA GLY A 65 30.86 40.92 27.75
C GLY A 65 29.78 39.84 27.62
N ALA A 66 29.63 38.97 28.62
CA ALA A 66 28.70 37.83 28.56
C ALA A 66 27.34 38.16 29.20
N PRO A 67 26.22 37.63 28.66
CA PRO A 67 24.93 37.60 29.36
C PRO A 67 24.93 36.49 30.44
N GLY A 68 24.01 36.47 31.40
CA GLY A 68 22.90 37.39 31.66
C GLY A 68 21.83 36.68 32.50
N GLN A 69 21.62 37.12 33.73
CA GLN A 69 20.61 36.54 34.63
C GLN A 69 19.20 37.06 34.30
N GLY A 70 18.16 36.25 34.51
CA GLY A 70 16.78 36.71 34.36
C GLY A 70 15.73 35.66 34.71
N GLY A 71 15.06 35.84 35.85
CA GLY A 71 13.82 35.15 36.22
C GLY A 71 12.58 36.04 35.99
N PRO A 72 11.49 35.87 36.77
CA PRO A 72 10.30 35.23 36.18
C PRO A 72 8.94 35.90 36.46
N GLY A 73 7.90 35.54 35.69
CA GLY A 73 6.51 35.51 36.20
C GLY A 73 5.37 35.91 35.24
N MET A 74 4.21 35.26 35.43
CA MET A 74 2.82 35.71 35.11
C MET A 74 2.40 35.88 33.62
N GLN A 75 1.12 35.85 33.18
CA GLN A 75 -0.17 35.28 33.67
C GLN A 75 -1.23 35.30 32.53
N GLY A 76 -2.08 34.25 32.39
CA GLY A 76 -3.35 34.26 31.60
C GLY A 76 -3.23 34.41 30.06
N ILE A 77 -4.29 34.42 29.22
CA ILE A 77 -5.76 34.30 29.41
C ILE A 77 -6.41 33.50 28.24
N MET A 78 -7.04 32.36 28.57
CA MET A 78 -8.39 31.85 28.19
C MET A 78 -8.92 31.79 26.72
N GLY A 79 -9.03 30.55 26.21
CA GLY A 79 -10.24 29.98 25.58
C GLY A 79 -10.65 30.43 24.16
N PRO A 80 -11.75 29.86 23.60
CA PRO A 80 -12.59 28.74 24.07
C PRO A 80 -12.07 27.37 23.52
N ASN A 81 -12.77 26.22 23.42
CA ASN A 81 -14.17 25.84 23.72
C ASN A 81 -14.30 24.33 24.09
N GLY A 82 -15.53 23.87 24.38
CA GLY A 82 -15.97 22.47 24.55
C GLY A 82 -17.50 22.41 24.73
N PRO A 83 -18.15 21.36 25.28
CA PRO A 83 -17.66 20.03 25.70
C PRO A 83 -18.17 18.94 24.69
N MET A 84 -18.83 17.79 24.93
CA MET A 84 -19.37 17.06 26.11
C MET A 84 -19.60 15.55 25.76
N GLY A 85 -19.94 14.72 26.76
CA GLY A 85 -20.51 13.35 26.59
C GLY A 85 -22.03 13.31 26.90
N PRO A 86 -22.63 12.21 27.41
CA PRO A 86 -22.01 10.95 27.87
C PRO A 86 -22.80 9.61 27.66
N ARG A 87 -22.15 8.48 28.04
CA ARG A 87 -22.72 7.30 28.77
C ARG A 87 -23.70 6.27 28.12
N LEU A 88 -23.57 5.03 28.65
CA LEU A 88 -24.60 3.98 28.92
C LEU A 88 -25.15 3.05 27.80
N GLY A 89 -24.93 1.74 27.99
CA GLY A 89 -26.03 0.76 28.08
C GLY A 89 -26.31 -0.17 26.87
N PRO A 90 -26.52 -1.49 27.07
CA PRO A 90 -27.02 -2.39 26.03
C PRO A 90 -28.57 -2.50 26.03
N GLY A 91 -29.16 -2.84 24.88
CA GLY A 91 -30.60 -3.08 24.72
C GLY A 91 -30.95 -3.92 23.49
N GLN A 92 -32.05 -4.66 23.55
CA GLN A 92 -32.53 -5.57 22.50
C GLN A 92 -33.71 -4.96 21.72
N GLY A 93 -33.89 -5.29 20.43
CA GLY A 93 -35.08 -4.90 19.68
C GLY A 93 -35.05 -5.24 18.19
N ALA A 94 -36.04 -6.03 17.74
CA ALA A 94 -36.39 -6.33 16.34
C ALA A 94 -37.93 -6.51 16.28
N PRO A 95 -38.62 -6.72 15.13
CA PRO A 95 -38.13 -6.84 13.74
C PRO A 95 -38.95 -6.06 12.66
N GLY A 96 -38.54 -6.17 11.39
CA GLY A 96 -39.38 -5.91 10.19
C GLY A 96 -39.13 -4.56 9.49
N GLN A 97 -39.47 -4.36 8.20
CA GLN A 97 -40.03 -5.26 7.17
C GLN A 97 -39.56 -4.83 5.76
N GLY A 98 -39.63 -5.72 4.76
CA GLY A 98 -39.41 -5.41 3.33
C GLY A 98 -37.92 -5.41 2.91
N ALA A 99 -37.35 -6.45 2.30
CA ALA A 99 -37.62 -7.12 1.01
C ALA A 99 -36.66 -6.63 -0.11
N PRO A 100 -36.15 -7.52 -1.00
CA PRO A 100 -34.90 -7.26 -1.72
C PRO A 100 -35.07 -6.76 -3.17
N VAL A 101 -34.06 -6.04 -3.66
CA VAL A 101 -33.85 -5.81 -5.10
C VAL A 101 -32.91 -6.86 -5.69
N GLN A 102 -33.47 -7.81 -6.45
CA GLN A 102 -32.76 -8.63 -7.42
C GLN A 102 -33.48 -8.55 -8.77
N GLY A 103 -32.72 -8.48 -9.86
CA GLY A 103 -33.23 -8.27 -11.22
C GLY A 103 -32.05 -8.03 -12.18
N ALA A 104 -31.29 -9.06 -12.54
CA ALA A 104 -31.64 -10.00 -13.61
C ALA A 104 -31.85 -9.27 -14.95
N HIS A 105 -30.87 -9.40 -15.86
CA HIS A 105 -30.86 -8.73 -17.15
C HIS A 105 -31.11 -9.76 -18.26
N SER A 106 -32.36 -9.88 -18.72
CA SER A 106 -32.72 -10.80 -19.80
C SER A 106 -33.98 -10.35 -20.54
N GLY A 107 -33.89 -10.32 -21.88
CA GLY A 107 -35.02 -10.19 -22.81
C GLY A 107 -35.74 -8.84 -22.86
N GLN A 108 -35.62 -8.11 -23.98
CA GLN A 108 -36.57 -7.07 -24.35
C GLN A 108 -37.70 -7.65 -25.22
N PRO A 109 -38.97 -7.64 -24.77
CA PRO A 109 -40.13 -7.72 -25.65
C PRO A 109 -40.61 -6.30 -26.03
N VAL A 110 -40.93 -6.08 -27.30
CA VAL A 110 -41.50 -4.80 -27.78
C VAL A 110 -43.00 -4.68 -27.44
N PRO A 111 -43.47 -3.61 -26.77
CA PRO A 111 -44.90 -3.38 -26.53
C PRO A 111 -45.56 -2.61 -27.69
N ASN A 112 -46.84 -2.88 -27.95
CA ASN A 112 -47.65 -2.12 -28.92
C ASN A 112 -47.89 -0.67 -28.50
N THR A 113 -47.96 0.24 -29.47
CA THR A 113 -48.53 1.59 -29.30
C THR A 113 -50.06 1.57 -29.44
N PRO A 114 -50.81 2.41 -28.68
CA PRO A 114 -52.28 2.42 -28.70
C PRO A 114 -52.87 3.24 -29.85
N SER A 115 -54.07 2.86 -30.29
CA SER A 115 -54.80 3.48 -31.41
C SER A 115 -55.46 4.82 -31.04
N GLY A 116 -55.26 5.84 -31.88
CA GLY A 116 -56.07 7.07 -31.87
C GLY A 116 -57.44 6.90 -32.56
N PRO A 117 -58.38 7.86 -32.38
CA PRO A 117 -59.76 7.72 -32.84
C PRO A 117 -59.91 7.79 -34.37
N ARG A 118 -60.83 6.97 -34.92
CA ARG A 118 -61.20 6.97 -36.33
C ARG A 118 -62.01 8.22 -36.70
N ASN A 119 -61.64 8.88 -37.79
CA ASN A 119 -62.48 9.87 -38.46
C ASN A 119 -63.25 9.21 -39.63
N PRO A 120 -64.59 9.11 -39.60
CA PRO A 120 -65.37 8.42 -40.63
C PRO A 120 -65.60 9.31 -41.86
N GLY A 121 -64.73 9.21 -42.87
CA GLY A 121 -64.95 9.95 -44.12
C GLY A 121 -64.00 9.70 -45.30
N GLN A 122 -62.86 9.01 -45.12
CA GLN A 122 -61.90 8.79 -46.21
C GLN A 122 -62.13 7.45 -46.92
N GLN A 123 -62.57 7.51 -48.18
CA GLN A 123 -62.57 6.37 -49.09
C GLN A 123 -61.12 5.91 -49.38
N PRO A 124 -60.90 4.61 -49.64
CA PRO A 124 -59.57 4.12 -50.02
C PRO A 124 -59.20 4.69 -51.41
N GLY A 125 -58.17 5.52 -51.45
CA GLY A 125 -57.65 6.09 -52.69
C GLY A 125 -57.15 4.99 -53.62
N GLY A 126 -57.76 4.85 -54.80
CA GLY A 126 -57.30 3.94 -55.84
C GLY A 126 -55.87 4.29 -56.25
N GLY A 127 -54.92 3.42 -55.94
CA GLY A 127 -53.52 3.61 -56.29
C GLY A 127 -53.37 3.81 -57.80
N ARG A 128 -52.69 4.90 -58.20
CA ARG A 128 -52.38 5.19 -59.61
C ARG A 128 -51.73 3.95 -60.23
N PRO A 129 -52.22 3.43 -61.38
CA PRO A 129 -51.65 2.23 -61.98
C PRO A 129 -50.15 2.45 -62.22
N PRO A 130 -49.29 1.45 -61.88
CA PRO A 130 -47.85 1.60 -62.05
C PRO A 130 -47.50 1.90 -63.50
N GLY A 131 -46.56 2.81 -63.72
CA GLY A 131 -46.14 3.19 -65.08
C GLY A 131 -45.63 1.98 -65.88
N PRO A 132 -45.69 1.99 -67.22
CA PRO A 132 -45.29 0.85 -68.05
C PRO A 132 -43.85 0.39 -67.76
N ASP A 133 -42.96 1.33 -67.44
CA ASP A 133 -41.56 1.06 -67.09
C ASP A 133 -41.43 0.41 -65.69
N GLN A 134 -42.29 0.80 -64.74
CA GLN A 134 -42.36 0.17 -63.42
C GLN A 134 -42.94 -1.25 -63.51
N GLN A 135 -43.92 -1.48 -64.38
CA GLN A 135 -44.44 -2.83 -64.67
C GLN A 135 -43.36 -3.73 -65.31
N ARG A 136 -42.56 -3.19 -66.25
CA ARG A 136 -41.38 -3.87 -66.81
C ARG A 136 -40.35 -4.22 -65.74
N LEU A 137 -40.00 -3.28 -64.86
CA LEU A 137 -39.03 -3.51 -63.79
C LEU A 137 -39.52 -4.60 -62.81
N ILE A 138 -40.81 -4.58 -62.44
CA ILE A 138 -41.43 -5.62 -61.60
C ILE A 138 -41.42 -6.99 -62.29
N ALA A 139 -41.58 -7.05 -63.61
CA ALA A 139 -41.49 -8.30 -64.37
C ALA A 139 -40.05 -8.86 -64.41
N ASP A 140 -39.04 -8.02 -64.62
CA ASP A 140 -37.62 -8.39 -64.62
C ASP A 140 -37.16 -8.89 -63.23
N LEU A 141 -37.49 -8.16 -62.15
CA LEU A 141 -37.21 -8.63 -60.78
C LEU A 141 -37.90 -9.97 -60.48
N ARG A 142 -39.14 -10.18 -60.95
CA ARG A 142 -39.86 -11.45 -60.77
C ARG A 142 -39.24 -12.60 -61.57
N GLY A 143 -38.60 -12.32 -62.71
CA GLY A 143 -37.76 -13.29 -63.42
C GLY A 143 -36.55 -13.67 -62.57
N ARG A 144 -35.71 -12.69 -62.24
CA ARG A 144 -34.46 -12.89 -61.49
C ARG A 144 -34.66 -13.60 -60.14
N VAL A 145 -35.74 -13.30 -59.40
CA VAL A 145 -36.06 -14.01 -58.15
C VAL A 145 -36.33 -15.50 -58.42
N ARG A 146 -37.09 -15.83 -59.48
CA ARG A 146 -37.38 -17.21 -59.86
C ARG A 146 -36.15 -17.95 -60.38
N ASP A 147 -35.26 -17.26 -61.06
CA ASP A 147 -33.99 -17.81 -61.53
C ASP A 147 -33.06 -18.10 -60.33
N LEU A 148 -32.97 -17.19 -59.36
CA LEU A 148 -32.26 -17.41 -58.08
C LEU A 148 -32.89 -18.51 -57.22
N GLU A 149 -34.22 -18.65 -57.21
CA GLU A 149 -34.93 -19.75 -56.56
C GLU A 149 -34.58 -21.10 -57.22
N ASN A 150 -34.49 -21.14 -58.56
CA ASN A 150 -34.05 -22.31 -59.31
C ASN A 150 -32.56 -22.63 -59.07
N GLU A 151 -31.68 -21.63 -59.01
CA GLU A 151 -30.27 -21.82 -58.67
C GLU A 151 -30.09 -22.32 -57.23
N LEU A 152 -30.84 -21.78 -56.26
CA LEU A 152 -30.83 -22.27 -54.87
C LEU A 152 -31.40 -23.69 -54.76
N ALA A 153 -32.44 -24.02 -55.53
CA ALA A 153 -32.97 -25.39 -55.61
C ALA A 153 -31.96 -26.36 -56.25
N ALA A 154 -31.28 -25.94 -57.32
CA ALA A 154 -30.22 -26.71 -57.97
C ALA A 154 -29.01 -26.90 -57.03
N ALA A 155 -28.55 -25.85 -56.36
CA ALA A 155 -27.46 -25.91 -55.39
C ALA A 155 -27.82 -26.83 -54.21
N ARG A 156 -29.04 -26.74 -53.66
CA ARG A 156 -29.52 -27.65 -52.60
C ARG A 156 -29.67 -29.11 -53.06
N LYS A 157 -29.88 -29.35 -54.36
CA LYS A 157 -29.96 -30.69 -54.96
C LYS A 157 -28.59 -31.24 -55.37
N ALA A 158 -27.62 -30.37 -55.67
CA ALA A 158 -26.23 -30.70 -55.95
C ALA A 158 -25.39 -30.86 -54.67
N THR A 159 -25.79 -30.21 -53.57
CA THR A 159 -25.26 -30.49 -52.24
C THR A 159 -25.76 -31.86 -51.79
N PRO A 160 -24.89 -32.84 -51.50
CA PRO A 160 -25.33 -34.09 -50.90
C PRO A 160 -26.00 -33.83 -49.55
N ALA A 161 -27.01 -34.62 -49.19
CA ALA A 161 -27.55 -34.63 -47.83
C ALA A 161 -26.39 -34.82 -46.83
N PRO A 162 -26.39 -34.14 -45.66
CA PRO A 162 -25.21 -34.02 -44.81
C PRO A 162 -24.63 -35.40 -44.46
N SER A 163 -23.50 -35.72 -45.08
CA SER A 163 -22.81 -36.99 -44.94
C SER A 163 -22.55 -37.23 -43.45
N GLN A 164 -23.04 -38.34 -42.90
CA GLN A 164 -23.00 -38.61 -41.45
C GLN A 164 -21.57 -38.55 -40.87
N ASN A 165 -20.55 -38.76 -41.71
CA ASN A 165 -19.13 -38.64 -41.39
C ASN A 165 -18.65 -37.19 -41.11
N ALA A 166 -19.36 -36.16 -41.56
CA ALA A 166 -19.02 -34.75 -41.28
C ALA A 166 -19.25 -34.38 -39.80
N ASN A 167 -20.16 -35.08 -39.11
CA ASN A 167 -20.39 -34.90 -37.69
C ASN A 167 -19.37 -35.64 -36.81
N ALA A 168 -18.51 -36.51 -37.36
CA ALA A 168 -17.50 -37.22 -36.58
C ALA A 168 -16.46 -36.27 -35.94
N PRO A 169 -15.74 -35.41 -36.69
CA PRO A 169 -14.79 -34.46 -36.07
C PRO A 169 -15.49 -33.43 -35.18
N ALA A 170 -16.73 -33.04 -35.50
CA ALA A 170 -17.52 -32.15 -34.64
C ALA A 170 -17.89 -32.82 -33.30
N GLY A 171 -18.26 -34.10 -33.32
CA GLY A 171 -18.58 -34.88 -32.13
C GLY A 171 -17.37 -35.13 -31.22
N ASP A 172 -16.18 -35.34 -31.79
CA ASP A 172 -14.95 -35.48 -31.01
C ASP A 172 -14.46 -34.15 -30.45
N LEU A 173 -14.65 -33.03 -31.15
CA LEU A 173 -14.42 -31.68 -30.61
C LEU A 173 -15.41 -31.35 -29.47
N LEU A 174 -16.69 -31.71 -29.61
CA LEU A 174 -17.69 -31.55 -28.55
C LEU A 174 -17.34 -32.40 -27.32
N ARG A 175 -16.93 -33.67 -27.49
CA ARG A 175 -16.41 -34.49 -26.39
C ARG A 175 -15.18 -33.88 -25.72
N ARG A 176 -14.29 -33.25 -26.49
CA ARG A 176 -13.10 -32.61 -25.94
C ARG A 176 -13.44 -31.34 -25.17
N LEU A 177 -14.47 -30.59 -25.57
CA LEU A 177 -15.02 -29.48 -24.79
C LEU A 177 -15.66 -29.97 -23.49
N ASP A 178 -16.56 -30.95 -23.56
CA ASP A 178 -17.15 -31.64 -22.39
C ASP A 178 -16.09 -32.04 -21.35
N GLU A 179 -14.97 -32.63 -21.81
CA GLU A 179 -13.89 -33.11 -20.95
C GLU A 179 -13.03 -31.97 -20.39
N LEU A 180 -12.71 -30.96 -21.21
CA LEU A 180 -11.99 -29.75 -20.76
C LEU A 180 -12.83 -28.92 -19.78
N GLU A 181 -14.16 -28.90 -19.92
CA GLU A 181 -15.07 -28.26 -18.96
C GLU A 181 -15.10 -29.04 -17.64
N ARG A 182 -15.17 -30.38 -17.67
CA ARG A 182 -15.03 -31.21 -16.45
C ARG A 182 -13.70 -30.94 -15.76
N GLU A 183 -12.59 -31.00 -16.49
CA GLU A 183 -11.24 -30.71 -15.99
C GLU A 183 -11.17 -29.31 -15.35
N ASN A 184 -11.69 -28.27 -16.02
CA ASN A 184 -11.77 -26.92 -15.46
C ASN A 184 -12.63 -26.84 -14.20
N THR A 185 -13.78 -27.51 -14.13
CA THR A 185 -14.61 -27.52 -12.91
C THR A 185 -13.98 -28.28 -11.75
N GLN A 186 -13.12 -29.26 -12.01
CA GLN A 186 -12.36 -29.95 -10.98
C GLN A 186 -11.17 -29.11 -10.51
N LEU A 187 -10.35 -28.59 -11.42
CA LEU A 187 -9.22 -27.70 -11.10
C LEU A 187 -9.69 -26.48 -10.28
N ARG A 188 -10.86 -25.92 -10.60
CA ARG A 188 -11.46 -24.84 -9.79
C ARG A 188 -11.73 -25.27 -8.34
N LYS A 189 -12.36 -26.42 -8.11
CA LYS A 189 -12.65 -26.96 -6.76
C LYS A 189 -11.37 -27.30 -5.97
N GLU A 190 -10.35 -27.81 -6.66
CA GLU A 190 -9.04 -28.07 -6.06
C GLU A 190 -8.36 -26.76 -5.67
N SER A 191 -8.36 -25.74 -6.55
CA SER A 191 -7.81 -24.42 -6.24
C SER A 191 -8.57 -23.68 -5.13
N GLU A 192 -9.89 -23.85 -5.04
CA GLU A 192 -10.73 -23.32 -3.96
C GLU A 192 -10.35 -23.94 -2.60
N LYS A 193 -10.21 -25.27 -2.58
CA LYS A 193 -9.78 -26.03 -1.40
C LYS A 193 -8.38 -25.63 -0.94
N ASP A 194 -7.44 -25.47 -1.87
CA ASP A 194 -6.08 -25.04 -1.57
C ASP A 194 -6.04 -23.58 -1.11
N LEU A 195 -6.85 -22.69 -1.69
CA LEU A 195 -6.99 -21.30 -1.23
C LEU A 195 -7.53 -21.23 0.20
N VAL A 196 -8.52 -22.06 0.56
CA VAL A 196 -9.02 -22.19 1.94
C VAL A 196 -7.95 -22.75 2.88
N GLY A 197 -7.15 -23.72 2.43
CA GLY A 197 -6.02 -24.27 3.19
C GLY A 197 -4.90 -23.24 3.43
N ILE A 198 -4.54 -22.47 2.40
CA ILE A 198 -3.56 -21.37 2.45
C ILE A 198 -4.07 -20.26 3.36
N SER A 199 -5.32 -19.83 3.20
CA SER A 199 -5.97 -18.82 4.06
C SER A 199 -5.97 -19.25 5.53
N THR A 200 -6.35 -20.50 5.82
CA THR A 200 -6.31 -21.07 7.18
C THR A 200 -4.88 -21.08 7.75
N ARG A 201 -3.87 -21.41 6.95
CA ARG A 201 -2.46 -21.36 7.36
C ARG A 201 -1.98 -19.91 7.60
N ALA A 202 -2.37 -18.98 6.75
CA ALA A 202 -2.03 -17.56 6.86
C ALA A 202 -2.65 -16.90 8.10
N VAL A 203 -3.93 -17.17 8.39
CA VAL A 203 -4.62 -16.68 9.60
C VAL A 203 -3.97 -17.22 10.87
N ASN A 204 -3.58 -18.50 10.89
CA ASN A 204 -2.84 -19.08 12.03
C ASN A 204 -1.45 -18.44 12.19
N LEU A 205 -0.71 -18.22 11.10
CA LEU A 205 0.61 -17.56 11.15
C LEU A 205 0.50 -16.09 11.56
N LEU A 206 -0.52 -15.36 11.10
CA LEU A 206 -0.81 -13.99 11.51
C LEU A 206 -1.16 -13.93 13.01
N THR A 207 -2.00 -14.86 13.50
CA THR A 207 -2.35 -14.97 14.93
C THR A 207 -1.11 -15.27 15.78
N GLN A 208 -0.19 -16.10 15.27
CA GLN A 208 1.09 -16.38 15.94
C GLN A 208 2.00 -15.13 15.94
N ALA A 209 2.13 -14.45 14.81
CA ALA A 209 2.95 -13.24 14.68
C ALA A 209 2.43 -12.10 15.58
N GLN A 210 1.12 -11.88 15.63
CA GLN A 210 0.47 -10.92 16.54
C GLN A 210 0.82 -11.22 18.00
N ARG A 211 0.58 -12.45 18.47
CA ARG A 211 0.93 -12.86 19.85
C ARG A 211 2.41 -12.72 20.17
N THR A 212 3.29 -12.89 19.18
CA THR A 212 4.74 -12.66 19.34
C THR A 212 5.06 -11.17 19.44
N ALA A 213 4.44 -10.32 18.63
CA ALA A 213 4.60 -8.86 18.69
C ALA A 213 4.02 -8.27 20.00
N ASP A 214 2.81 -8.68 20.40
CA ASP A 214 2.18 -8.28 21.67
C ASP A 214 3.11 -8.59 22.85
N ARG A 215 3.77 -9.76 22.82
CA ARG A 215 4.73 -10.19 23.83
C ARG A 215 5.99 -9.33 23.82
N THR A 216 6.60 -9.07 22.67
CA THR A 216 7.81 -8.22 22.62
C THR A 216 7.52 -6.78 23.02
N ILE A 217 6.32 -6.26 22.75
CA ILE A 217 5.85 -4.96 23.25
C ILE A 217 5.71 -4.96 24.78
N ALA A 218 5.09 -6.00 25.36
CA ALA A 218 4.94 -6.13 26.81
C ALA A 218 6.28 -6.29 27.54
N ASP A 219 7.20 -7.09 26.98
CA ASP A 219 8.56 -7.24 27.51
C ASP A 219 9.34 -5.90 27.39
N ALA A 220 9.21 -5.17 26.28
CA ALA A 220 9.85 -3.86 26.08
C ALA A 220 9.32 -2.76 27.01
N ASP A 221 8.00 -2.67 27.22
CA ASP A 221 7.40 -1.72 28.18
C ASP A 221 7.88 -2.00 29.61
N LYS A 222 8.02 -3.29 29.98
CA LYS A 222 8.63 -3.67 31.26
C LYS A 222 10.08 -3.18 31.36
N TYR A 223 10.93 -3.46 30.37
CA TYR A 223 12.32 -3.00 30.38
C TYR A 223 12.42 -1.46 30.43
N ALA A 224 11.54 -0.73 29.75
CA ALA A 224 11.48 0.72 29.81
C ALA A 224 11.12 1.23 31.21
N ARG A 225 10.14 0.62 31.89
CA ARG A 225 9.79 0.94 33.28
C ARG A 225 10.95 0.65 34.24
N ASP A 226 11.56 -0.53 34.15
CA ASP A 226 12.66 -0.94 35.01
C ASP A 226 13.88 0.00 34.84
N LEU A 227 14.19 0.41 33.60
CA LEU A 227 15.23 1.39 33.29
C LEU A 227 14.94 2.77 33.90
N VAL A 228 13.71 3.29 33.75
CA VAL A 228 13.31 4.61 34.30
C VAL A 228 13.33 4.60 35.83
N MET A 229 12.90 3.51 36.48
CA MET A 229 12.95 3.40 37.94
C MET A 229 14.39 3.34 38.46
N ASN A 230 15.28 2.60 37.78
CA ASN A 230 16.70 2.52 38.12
C ASN A 230 17.40 3.88 37.93
N ALA A 231 17.19 4.53 36.79
CA ALA A 231 17.75 5.87 36.52
C ALA A 231 17.26 6.92 37.54
N ARG A 232 15.99 6.85 37.96
CA ARG A 232 15.44 7.73 39.01
C ARG A 232 16.07 7.45 40.38
N ALA A 233 16.27 6.18 40.74
CA ALA A 233 16.92 5.81 41.99
C ALA A 233 18.37 6.30 42.04
N GLN A 234 19.15 6.08 40.97
CA GLN A 234 20.52 6.59 40.84
C GLN A 234 20.59 8.12 40.94
N PHE A 235 19.67 8.85 40.28
CA PHE A 235 19.60 10.30 40.38
C PHE A 235 19.29 10.78 41.82
N GLN A 236 18.41 10.08 42.54
CA GLN A 236 18.14 10.37 43.95
C GLN A 236 19.34 10.06 44.85
N GLU A 237 20.08 8.98 44.59
CA GLU A 237 21.33 8.66 45.31
C GLU A 237 22.40 9.73 45.09
N ILE A 238 22.62 10.16 43.83
CA ILE A 238 23.57 11.22 43.49
C ILE A 238 23.23 12.53 44.22
N LEU A 239 21.95 12.92 44.24
CA LEU A 239 21.52 14.12 44.98
C LEU A 239 21.70 13.97 46.50
N GLN A 240 21.38 12.82 47.09
CA GLN A 240 21.59 12.57 48.52
C GLN A 240 23.09 12.60 48.87
N ARG A 241 23.94 11.99 48.04
CA ARG A 241 25.40 11.98 48.22
C ARG A 241 26.00 13.37 48.10
N ALA A 242 25.57 14.17 47.12
CA ALA A 242 25.97 15.56 46.99
C ALA A 242 25.55 16.38 48.22
N GLN A 243 24.29 16.25 48.67
CA GLN A 243 23.80 16.92 49.88
C GLN A 243 24.55 16.49 51.16
N ALA A 244 24.93 15.21 51.28
CA ALA A 244 25.74 14.74 52.40
C ALA A 244 27.15 15.35 52.40
N LEU A 245 27.81 15.41 51.23
CA LEU A 245 29.11 16.07 51.08
C LEU A 245 29.04 17.57 51.38
N SER A 246 28.03 18.28 50.85
CA SER A 246 27.81 19.70 51.17
C SER A 246 27.50 19.94 52.65
N ARG A 247 26.74 19.05 53.31
CA ARG A 247 26.46 19.14 54.76
C ARG A 247 27.69 18.92 55.63
N VAL A 248 28.63 18.07 55.20
CA VAL A 248 29.91 17.89 55.90
C VAL A 248 30.83 19.09 55.67
N SER A 249 30.87 19.62 54.43
CA SER A 249 31.70 20.79 54.11
C SER A 249 31.19 22.10 54.72
N GLY A 250 29.88 22.25 54.90
CA GLY A 250 29.24 23.45 55.49
C GLY A 250 29.38 23.59 57.01
N ILE A 251 30.30 22.84 57.63
CA ILE A 251 30.69 22.97 59.05
C ILE A 251 32.01 23.76 59.17
N ASP A 252 32.74 23.96 58.06
CA ASP A 252 34.05 24.63 57.98
C ASP A 252 33.99 26.11 57.52
N ASP A 253 32.80 26.67 57.33
CA ASP A 253 32.56 27.90 56.55
C ASP A 253 33.12 29.21 57.17
N GLU A 254 33.67 29.19 58.39
CA GLU A 254 34.29 30.37 59.01
C GLU A 254 35.77 30.60 58.64
N ASN A 255 36.46 29.69 57.92
CA ASN A 255 37.91 29.86 57.65
C ASN A 255 38.52 29.15 56.41
N ARG A 256 37.82 28.98 55.28
CA ARG A 256 38.37 28.20 54.12
C ARG A 256 38.32 28.89 52.74
N VAL A 257 39.01 30.03 52.59
CA VAL A 257 39.24 30.72 51.29
C VAL A 257 40.24 29.96 50.39
N GLY A 258 39.95 28.70 50.05
CA GLY A 258 40.79 27.89 49.15
C GLY A 258 40.72 26.36 49.29
N GLY A 259 39.77 25.80 50.05
CA GLY A 259 39.69 24.35 50.27
C GLY A 259 38.72 23.57 49.35
N THR A 260 37.67 24.23 48.86
CA THR A 260 36.54 23.58 48.16
C THR A 260 36.90 23.16 46.74
N THR A 261 37.55 24.04 45.98
CA THR A 261 37.86 23.82 44.57
C THR A 261 38.79 22.63 44.33
N THR A 262 39.74 22.37 45.23
CA THR A 262 40.63 21.18 45.15
C THR A 262 39.86 19.89 45.39
N ALA A 263 38.97 19.85 46.40
CA ALA A 263 38.15 18.67 46.67
C ALA A 263 37.15 18.38 45.53
N GLU A 264 36.56 19.43 44.94
CA GLU A 264 35.68 19.32 43.77
C GLU A 264 36.44 18.83 42.52
N LEU A 265 37.64 19.36 42.27
CA LEU A 265 38.50 18.91 41.16
C LEU A 265 38.95 17.45 41.34
N GLU A 266 39.29 17.02 42.55
CA GLU A 266 39.63 15.62 42.83
C GLU A 266 38.42 14.69 42.68
N TYR A 267 37.23 15.12 43.12
CA TYR A 267 35.99 14.37 42.90
C TYR A 267 35.68 14.18 41.41
N VAL A 268 35.73 15.26 40.62
CA VAL A 268 35.54 15.21 39.16
C VAL A 268 36.60 14.33 38.49
N ARG A 269 37.86 14.41 38.92
CA ARG A 269 38.95 13.58 38.39
C ARG A 269 38.74 12.08 38.67
N ASN A 270 38.32 11.73 39.89
CA ASN A 270 38.02 10.36 40.28
C ASN A 270 36.77 9.82 39.55
N CYS A 271 35.73 10.63 39.38
CA CYS A 271 34.56 10.26 38.56
C CYS A 271 34.93 10.03 37.09
N ALA A 272 35.79 10.87 36.50
CA ALA A 272 36.27 10.70 35.13
C ALA A 272 37.10 9.40 34.97
N GLN A 273 37.98 9.10 35.92
CA GLN A 273 38.74 7.84 35.94
C GLN A 273 37.84 6.60 36.08
N LEU A 274 36.83 6.66 36.95
CA LEU A 274 35.87 5.56 37.11
C LEU A 274 35.05 5.33 35.84
N ALA A 275 34.56 6.40 35.20
CA ALA A 275 33.84 6.31 33.92
C ALA A 275 34.74 5.76 32.79
N GLN A 276 36.02 6.17 32.75
CA GLN A 276 37.01 5.63 31.80
C GLN A 276 37.25 4.13 32.02
N ALA A 277 37.42 3.68 33.27
CA ALA A 277 37.61 2.27 33.60
C ALA A 277 36.37 1.43 33.26
N GLN A 278 35.16 1.96 33.52
CA GLN A 278 33.90 1.32 33.11
C GLN A 278 33.77 1.22 31.59
N LEU A 279 34.11 2.28 30.84
CA LEU A 279 34.09 2.25 29.37
C LEU A 279 35.11 1.25 28.80
N GLN A 280 36.32 1.18 29.37
CA GLN A 280 37.34 0.20 28.99
C GLN A 280 36.91 -1.24 29.31
N SER A 281 36.26 -1.46 30.45
CA SER A 281 35.66 -2.76 30.79
C SER A 281 34.56 -3.14 29.80
N LEU A 282 33.66 -2.21 29.45
CA LEU A 282 32.61 -2.44 28.46
C LEU A 282 33.19 -2.76 27.08
N LEU A 283 34.23 -2.03 26.63
CA LEU A 283 34.96 -2.30 25.39
C LEU A 283 35.70 -3.65 25.39
N ALA A 284 36.14 -4.14 26.55
CA ALA A 284 36.73 -5.48 26.69
C ALA A 284 35.68 -6.60 26.78
N THR A 285 34.44 -6.30 27.20
CA THR A 285 33.31 -7.26 27.19
C THR A 285 32.53 -7.26 25.88
N LEU A 286 32.64 -6.21 25.06
CA LEU A 286 32.17 -6.22 23.68
C LEU A 286 33.02 -7.25 22.92
N PRO A 287 32.41 -8.27 22.30
CA PRO A 287 33.17 -9.33 21.65
C PRO A 287 33.98 -8.75 20.48
N SER A 288 35.29 -8.95 20.53
CA SER A 288 36.19 -8.56 19.46
C SER A 288 35.84 -9.31 18.18
N GLU A 289 35.37 -8.56 17.17
CA GLU A 289 35.29 -8.98 15.78
C GLU A 289 34.42 -10.22 15.51
N ALA A 290 33.13 -9.99 15.25
CA ALA A 290 32.33 -10.95 14.48
C ALA A 290 32.96 -11.08 13.08
N PRO A 291 33.47 -12.26 12.67
CA PRO A 291 34.23 -12.36 11.42
C PRO A 291 33.36 -12.03 10.21
N ILE A 292 33.77 -11.04 9.43
CA ILE A 292 33.15 -10.76 8.13
C ILE A 292 33.38 -12.00 7.25
N PRO A 293 32.34 -12.65 6.72
CA PRO A 293 32.51 -13.83 5.88
C PRO A 293 33.25 -13.43 4.60
N GLN A 294 34.52 -13.81 4.50
CA GLN A 294 35.34 -13.54 3.33
C GLN A 294 34.70 -14.22 2.11
N ARG A 295 34.42 -13.42 1.08
CA ARG A 295 33.98 -13.91 -0.22
C ARG A 295 35.04 -14.89 -0.75
N PRO A 296 34.69 -16.12 -1.16
CA PRO A 296 35.68 -17.06 -1.69
C PRO A 296 36.28 -16.51 -2.98
N GLU A 297 37.59 -16.22 -2.97
CA GLU A 297 38.33 -15.89 -4.18
C GLU A 297 38.71 -17.16 -4.97
N GLY A 298 38.79 -17.02 -6.29
CA GLY A 298 39.58 -17.91 -7.15
C GLY A 298 39.07 -19.33 -7.36
N LEU A 299 38.09 -19.52 -8.25
CA LEU A 299 38.22 -20.65 -9.18
C LEU A 299 39.34 -20.32 -10.18
N PRO A 300 40.22 -21.28 -10.53
CA PRO A 300 41.33 -21.03 -11.44
C PRO A 300 40.83 -20.81 -12.88
N ARG A 301 41.50 -19.91 -13.62
CA ARG A 301 41.48 -19.91 -15.08
C ARG A 301 42.53 -20.88 -15.61
N GLN A 302 42.09 -22.03 -16.12
CA GLN A 302 42.68 -22.73 -17.27
C GLN A 302 41.53 -23.24 -18.13
#